data_AF-A0A7H4P8F6-F1
#
_entry.id   AF-A0A7H4P8F6-F1
#
_cell.length_a   1.000
_cell.length_b   1.000
_cell.length_c   1.000
_cell.angle_alpha   90.00
_cell.angle_beta   90.00
_cell.angle_gamma   90.00
#
_symmetry.space_group_name_H-M   'P 1'
#
loop_
_entity.id
_entity.type
_entity.pdbx_description
1 polymer ?
#
loop_
_entity_poly.entity_id
_entity_poly.type
_entity_poly.pdbx_seq_one_letter_code
_entity_poly.pdbx_strand_id
1 'polypeptide(L)'
;MMARYASYEDLADIIRQRFSAPKETLRELFGRLVFNIICGNTDDHARNHAAFWDGKRLSLTPAYDICPQGRAGNEATQAMLIVGENRMSNLAVCLSAADRFLLSRREAIELIAHYLDTVHMNWKALGDEVGLSEVDRKLFWGRMFFNPFIFEGAPEEILRLRKSWL
;
A
#
# COMPACT_ATOMS: atom_id res chain seq x y z
N MET A 1 -6.75 24.66 16.38
CA MET A 1 -6.09 24.37 15.10
C MET A 1 -5.65 22.91 15.16
N MET A 2 -6.57 21.99 14.87
CA MET A 2 -6.24 20.56 14.82
C MET A 2 -5.33 20.35 13.62
N ALA A 3 -4.16 19.72 13.81
CA ALA A 3 -3.35 19.25 12.70
C ALA A 3 -4.26 18.37 11.82
N ARG A 4 -4.61 18.85 10.64
CA ARG A 4 -5.39 18.08 9.66
C ARG A 4 -4.48 16.90 9.29
N TYR A 5 -4.82 15.69 9.72
CA TYR A 5 -4.07 14.51 9.31
C TYR A 5 -4.05 14.47 7.78
N ALA A 6 -2.88 14.29 7.18
CA ALA A 6 -2.80 14.16 5.73
C ALA A 6 -3.53 12.86 5.31
N SER A 7 -4.22 12.91 4.17
CA SER A 7 -4.98 11.78 3.65
C SER A 7 -4.56 11.42 2.23
N TYR A 8 -4.78 10.17 1.85
CA TYR A 8 -4.69 9.75 0.45
C TYR A 8 -5.75 10.44 -0.41
N GLU A 9 -6.89 10.86 0.17
CA GLU A 9 -7.92 11.63 -0.53
C GLU A 9 -7.38 13.02 -0.95
N ASP A 10 -6.73 13.73 -0.03
CA ASP A 10 -6.10 15.03 -0.32
C ASP A 10 -5.01 14.88 -1.40
N LEU A 11 -4.17 13.84 -1.29
CA LEU A 11 -3.13 13.58 -2.28
C LEU A 11 -3.73 13.21 -3.65
N ALA A 12 -4.82 12.44 -3.67
CA ALA A 12 -5.54 12.12 -4.89
C ALA A 12 -6.13 13.35 -5.57
N ASP A 13 -6.66 14.30 -4.80
CA ASP A 13 -7.17 15.58 -5.33
C ASP A 13 -6.06 16.44 -5.92
N ILE A 14 -4.89 16.50 -5.27
CA ILE A 14 -3.71 17.18 -5.82
C ILE A 14 -3.30 16.51 -7.15
N ILE A 15 -3.30 15.18 -7.21
CA ILE A 15 -2.96 14.44 -8.43
C ILE A 15 -3.91 14.78 -9.57
N ARG A 16 -5.23 14.76 -9.33
CA ARG A 16 -6.24 15.10 -10.34
C ARG A 16 -6.01 16.48 -10.96
N GLN A 17 -5.64 17.46 -10.14
CA GLN A 17 -5.56 18.86 -10.54
C GLN A 17 -4.22 19.21 -11.20
N ARG A 18 -3.11 18.63 -10.72
CA ARG A 18 -1.77 19.17 -11.00
C ARG A 18 -0.85 18.24 -11.79
N PHE A 19 -1.17 16.95 -11.90
CA PHE A 19 -0.29 15.99 -12.55
C PHE A 19 -0.51 15.91 -14.06
N SER A 20 0.50 15.43 -14.79
CA SER A 20 0.45 15.23 -16.25
C SER A 20 -0.38 14.02 -16.67
N ALA A 21 -0.41 12.97 -15.86
CA ALA A 21 -1.11 11.72 -16.13
C ALA A 21 -1.88 11.26 -14.87
N PRO A 22 -2.99 11.94 -14.52
CA PRO A 22 -3.64 11.74 -13.22
C PRO A 22 -4.22 10.34 -13.02
N LYS A 23 -4.76 9.69 -14.05
CA LYS A 23 -5.33 8.33 -13.92
C LYS A 23 -4.24 7.30 -13.62
N GLU A 24 -3.16 7.36 -14.38
CA GLU A 24 -1.98 6.50 -14.24
C GLU A 24 -1.30 6.74 -12.90
N THR A 25 -1.17 8.00 -12.49
CA THR A 25 -0.57 8.38 -11.21
C THR A 25 -1.41 7.91 -10.02
N LEU A 26 -2.74 8.00 -10.09
CA LEU A 26 -3.62 7.50 -9.03
C LEU A 26 -3.56 5.97 -8.94
N ARG A 27 -3.49 5.27 -10.07
CA ARG A 27 -3.29 3.81 -10.10
C ARG A 27 -1.96 3.41 -9.42
N GLU A 28 -0.89 4.15 -9.70
CA GLU A 28 0.41 3.96 -9.06
C GLU A 28 0.36 4.25 -7.54
N LEU A 29 -0.28 5.35 -7.13
CA LEU A 29 -0.43 5.69 -5.71
C LEU A 29 -1.23 4.63 -4.95
N PHE A 30 -2.30 4.10 -5.55
CA PHE A 30 -3.05 2.97 -4.97
C PHE A 30 -2.15 1.74 -4.80
N GLY A 31 -1.32 1.44 -5.80
CA GLY A 31 -0.33 0.36 -5.73
C GLY A 31 0.66 0.54 -4.57
N ARG A 32 1.15 1.77 -4.34
CA ARG A 32 2.04 2.08 -3.20
C ARG A 32 1.36 1.85 -1.86
N LEU A 33 0.10 2.29 -1.70
CA LEU A 33 -0.68 2.00 -0.49
C LEU A 33 -0.85 0.50 -0.27
N VAL A 34 -1.20 -0.25 -1.31
CA VAL A 34 -1.32 -1.72 -1.23
C VAL A 34 0.01 -2.35 -0.80
N PHE A 35 1.12 -1.94 -1.41
CA PHE A 35 2.44 -2.45 -1.06
C PHE A 35 2.84 -2.12 0.38
N ASN A 36 2.59 -0.89 0.83
CA ASN A 36 2.81 -0.47 2.22
C ASN A 36 2.04 -1.35 3.21
N ILE A 37 0.77 -1.66 2.90
CA ILE A 37 -0.02 -2.59 3.70
C ILE A 37 0.61 -3.99 3.70
N ILE A 38 1.00 -4.52 2.53
CA ILE A 38 1.59 -5.86 2.39
C ILE A 38 2.88 -5.99 3.19
N CYS A 39 3.79 -5.02 3.11
CA CYS A 39 5.09 -5.06 3.77
C CYS A 39 5.07 -4.56 5.22
N GLY A 40 3.92 -4.08 5.71
CA GLY A 40 3.80 -3.52 7.05
C GLY A 40 4.54 -2.19 7.22
N ASN A 41 4.67 -1.41 6.14
CA ASN A 41 5.12 -0.02 6.24
C ASN A 41 3.96 0.85 6.72
N THR A 42 4.02 1.29 7.97
CA THR A 42 3.02 2.16 8.60
C THR A 42 3.48 3.61 8.71
N ASP A 43 4.72 3.93 8.31
CA ASP A 43 5.32 5.27 8.40
C ASP A 43 5.14 6.08 7.10
N ASP A 44 4.16 5.71 6.25
CA ASP A 44 3.90 6.40 4.98
C ASP A 44 3.22 7.76 5.18
N HIS A 45 4.00 8.75 5.58
CA HIS A 45 3.58 10.13 5.79
C HIS A 45 3.53 10.91 4.47
N ALA A 46 2.83 12.06 4.46
CA ALA A 46 2.79 12.93 3.28
C ALA A 46 4.17 13.36 2.75
N ARG A 47 5.19 13.44 3.63
CA ARG A 47 6.58 13.77 3.25
C ARG A 47 7.29 12.66 2.45
N ASN A 48 6.74 11.45 2.47
CA ASN A 48 7.26 10.28 1.74
C ASN A 48 6.67 10.20 0.32
N HIS A 49 5.83 11.18 -0.05
CA HIS A 49 5.34 11.37 -1.41
C HIS A 49 5.92 12.64 -2.02
N ALA A 50 6.59 12.50 -3.16
CA ALA A 50 7.14 13.62 -3.90
C ALA A 50 6.79 13.55 -5.39
N ALA A 51 6.92 14.71 -6.04
CA ALA A 51 6.73 14.83 -7.48
C ALA A 51 7.79 15.75 -8.08
N PHE A 52 8.25 15.42 -9.28
CA PHE A 52 8.99 16.34 -10.13
C PHE A 52 8.06 17.42 -10.66
N TRP A 53 8.59 18.62 -10.85
CA TRP A 53 7.87 19.75 -11.44
C TRP A 53 8.62 20.26 -12.67
N ASP A 54 7.95 20.28 -13.81
CA ASP A 54 8.53 20.72 -15.10
C ASP A 54 8.31 22.22 -15.38
N GLY A 55 7.81 22.99 -14.40
CA GLY A 55 7.37 24.37 -14.57
C GLY A 55 5.85 24.53 -14.81
N LYS A 56 5.14 23.44 -15.14
CA LYS A 56 3.70 23.46 -15.43
C LYS A 56 2.93 22.34 -14.75
N ARG A 57 3.42 21.10 -14.83
CA ARG A 57 2.77 19.89 -14.34
C ARG A 57 3.69 19.10 -13.41
N LEU A 58 3.05 18.24 -12.63
CA LEU A 58 3.73 17.31 -11.73
C LEU A 58 3.80 15.90 -12.33
N SER A 59 4.87 15.17 -12.01
CA SER A 59 4.99 13.73 -12.24
C SER A 59 5.53 13.05 -10.97
N LEU A 60 4.97 11.92 -10.60
CA LEU A 60 5.34 11.23 -9.36
C LEU A 60 6.80 10.76 -9.42
N THR A 61 7.57 10.95 -8.34
CA THR A 61 8.90 10.35 -8.23
C THR A 61 8.78 8.83 -8.08
N PRO A 62 9.86 8.04 -8.29
CA PRO A 62 9.92 6.68 -7.77
C PRO A 62 9.56 6.63 -6.27
N ALA A 63 9.05 5.50 -5.81
CA ALA A 63 8.79 5.30 -4.38
C ALA A 63 10.12 5.27 -3.60
N TYR A 64 10.12 5.82 -2.40
CA TYR A 64 11.28 5.88 -1.52
C TYR A 64 10.83 5.77 -0.05
N ASP A 65 11.79 5.61 0.86
CA ASP A 65 11.54 5.51 2.31
C ASP A 65 10.52 4.42 2.70
N ILE A 66 10.63 3.25 2.06
CA ILE A 66 9.82 2.08 2.38
C ILE A 66 10.52 1.32 3.50
N CYS A 67 9.94 1.38 4.71
CA CYS A 67 10.51 0.78 5.90
C CYS A 67 9.49 -0.14 6.60
N PRO A 68 9.51 -1.47 6.31
CA PRO A 68 8.73 -2.46 7.05
C PRO A 68 8.99 -2.35 8.56
N GLN A 69 7.92 -2.24 9.35
CA GLN A 69 8.03 -2.07 10.80
C GLN A 69 7.58 -3.33 11.55
N GLY A 70 8.34 -3.68 12.59
CA GLY A 70 7.89 -4.66 13.58
C GLY A 70 6.72 -4.09 14.38
N ARG A 71 5.69 -4.90 14.60
CA ARG A 71 4.51 -4.53 15.39
C ARG A 71 4.41 -5.39 16.66
N ALA A 72 4.06 -4.76 17.78
CA ALA A 72 3.85 -5.45 19.06
C ALA A 72 2.44 -6.04 19.21
N GLY A 73 1.48 -5.60 18.38
CA GLY A 73 0.08 -6.06 18.38
C GLY A 73 -0.37 -6.56 17.01
N ASN A 74 -1.60 -7.09 16.95
CA ASN A 74 -2.16 -7.64 15.71
C ASN A 74 -2.59 -6.52 14.74
N GLU A 75 -3.22 -5.47 15.25
CA GLU A 75 -3.74 -4.37 14.45
C GLU A 75 -2.67 -3.32 14.14
N ALA A 76 -2.84 -2.62 13.02
CA ALA A 76 -1.97 -1.53 12.60
C ALA A 76 -2.76 -0.43 11.88
N THR A 77 -2.26 0.80 11.96
CA THR A 77 -2.82 1.96 11.23
C THR A 77 -1.76 2.58 10.34
N GLN A 78 -2.17 3.14 9.21
CA GLN A 78 -1.33 3.96 8.35
C GLN A 78 -1.12 5.35 8.95
N ALA A 79 0.02 5.96 8.66
CA ALA A 79 0.30 7.34 9.08
C ALA A 79 -0.70 8.35 8.48
N MET A 80 -1.08 8.15 7.22
CA MET A 80 -2.10 8.92 6.52
C MET A 80 -3.48 8.26 6.60
N LEU A 81 -4.54 9.08 6.57
CA LEU A 81 -5.92 8.61 6.42
C LEU A 81 -6.11 7.97 5.04
N ILE A 82 -6.72 6.79 4.98
CA ILE A 82 -6.97 6.06 3.72
C ILE A 82 -8.27 6.54 3.08
N VAL A 83 -9.35 6.60 3.86
CA VAL A 83 -10.66 7.10 3.41
C VAL A 83 -11.49 7.60 4.59
N GLY A 84 -11.98 8.84 4.50
CA GLY A 84 -12.58 9.53 5.65
C GLY A 84 -11.64 9.50 6.85
N GLU A 85 -12.16 9.15 8.02
CA GLU A 85 -11.34 9.00 9.25
C GLU A 85 -10.70 7.61 9.40
N ASN A 86 -10.86 6.72 8.41
CA ASN A 86 -10.35 5.36 8.49
C ASN A 86 -8.92 5.25 7.94
N ARG A 87 -8.03 4.72 8.77
CA ARG A 87 -6.61 4.47 8.47
C ARG A 87 -6.16 3.06 8.85
N MET A 88 -7.08 2.12 9.07
CA MET A 88 -6.68 0.75 9.39
C MET A 88 -5.88 0.17 8.23
N SER A 89 -4.71 -0.39 8.54
CA SER A 89 -3.76 -0.90 7.55
C SER A 89 -4.16 -2.30 7.07
N ASN A 90 -5.33 -2.41 6.43
CA ASN A 90 -5.85 -3.63 5.85
C ASN A 90 -6.46 -3.41 4.46
N LEU A 91 -6.56 -4.50 3.70
CA LEU A 91 -6.98 -4.48 2.29
C LEU A 91 -8.47 -4.16 2.12
N ALA A 92 -9.29 -4.38 3.14
CA ALA A 92 -10.71 -4.00 3.12
C ALA A 92 -10.87 -2.48 3.07
N VAL A 93 -10.15 -1.76 3.93
CA VAL A 93 -10.15 -0.29 3.94
C VAL A 93 -9.54 0.26 2.67
N CYS A 94 -8.41 -0.29 2.22
CA CYS A 94 -7.79 0.07 0.95
C CYS A 94 -8.78 -0.08 -0.23
N LEU A 95 -9.47 -1.21 -0.33
CA LEU A 95 -10.46 -1.47 -1.38
C LEU A 95 -11.65 -0.51 -1.30
N SER A 96 -12.09 -0.13 -0.08
CA SER A 96 -13.17 0.84 0.10
C SER A 96 -12.84 2.24 -0.40
N ALA A 97 -11.55 2.57 -0.53
CA ALA A 97 -11.05 3.85 -1.05
C ALA A 97 -10.86 3.86 -2.58
N ALA A 98 -11.14 2.76 -3.30
CA ALA A 98 -10.80 2.60 -4.71
C ALA A 98 -11.35 3.71 -5.64
N ASP A 99 -12.55 4.24 -5.34
CA ASP A 99 -13.17 5.35 -6.07
C ASP A 99 -12.30 6.63 -6.01
N ARG A 100 -11.62 6.85 -4.89
CA ARG A 100 -10.66 7.95 -4.68
C ARG A 100 -9.43 7.84 -5.55
N PHE A 101 -9.18 6.70 -6.17
CA PHE A 101 -8.09 6.49 -7.12
C PHE A 101 -8.57 6.34 -8.57
N LEU A 102 -9.85 6.64 -8.83
CA LEU A 102 -10.50 6.44 -10.14
C LEU A 102 -10.47 4.98 -10.62
N LEU A 103 -10.46 4.04 -9.68
CA LEU A 103 -10.50 2.61 -9.96
C LEU A 103 -11.91 2.09 -9.72
N SER A 104 -12.42 1.28 -10.65
CA SER A 104 -13.55 0.41 -10.36
C SER A 104 -13.15 -0.64 -9.30
N ARG A 105 -14.14 -1.18 -8.61
CA ARG A 105 -13.92 -2.28 -7.64
C ARG A 105 -13.13 -3.44 -8.27
N ARG A 106 -13.45 -3.81 -9.51
CA ARG A 106 -12.76 -4.88 -10.23
C ARG A 106 -11.28 -4.55 -10.45
N GLU A 107 -10.98 -3.36 -10.97
CA GLU A 107 -9.59 -2.93 -11.22
C GLU A 107 -8.77 -2.84 -9.94
N ALA A 108 -9.39 -2.41 -8.83
CA ALA A 108 -8.75 -2.36 -7.52
C ALA A 108 -8.45 -3.76 -6.97
N ILE A 109 -9.38 -4.71 -7.10
CA ILE A 109 -9.15 -6.12 -6.73
C ILE A 109 -8.04 -6.74 -7.58
N GLU A 110 -8.05 -6.52 -8.90
CA GLU A 110 -7.00 -7.00 -9.81
C GLU A 110 -5.63 -6.43 -9.45
N LEU A 111 -5.57 -5.14 -9.08
CA LEU A 111 -4.33 -4.51 -8.67
C LEU A 111 -3.84 -5.03 -7.31
N ILE A 112 -4.74 -5.20 -6.33
CA ILE A 112 -4.41 -5.84 -5.05
C ILE A 112 -3.86 -7.25 -5.29
N ALA A 113 -4.55 -8.05 -6.10
CA ALA A 113 -4.13 -9.41 -6.45
C ALA A 113 -2.73 -9.43 -7.08
N HIS A 114 -2.48 -8.54 -8.03
CA HIS A 114 -1.18 -8.41 -8.68
C HIS A 114 -0.05 -8.15 -7.68
N TYR A 115 -0.22 -7.22 -6.73
CA TYR A 115 0.80 -6.94 -5.71
C TYR A 115 0.98 -8.11 -4.74
N LEU A 116 -0.11 -8.72 -4.30
CA LEU A 116 -0.11 -9.90 -3.44
C LEU A 116 0.70 -11.05 -4.08
N ASP A 117 0.38 -11.42 -5.31
CA ASP A 117 1.08 -12.49 -6.03
C ASP A 117 2.53 -12.13 -6.33
N THR A 118 2.80 -10.89 -6.74
CA THR A 118 4.17 -10.44 -7.05
C THR A 118 5.08 -10.55 -5.83
N VAL A 119 4.65 -10.09 -4.65
CA VAL A 119 5.47 -10.19 -3.44
C VAL A 119 5.62 -11.64 -3.01
N HIS A 120 4.55 -12.44 -3.08
CA HIS A 120 4.61 -13.86 -2.72
C HIS A 120 5.58 -14.66 -3.62
N MET A 121 5.44 -14.53 -4.93
CA MET A 121 6.23 -15.28 -5.91
C MET A 121 7.73 -14.92 -5.88
N ASN A 122 8.06 -13.67 -5.58
CA ASN A 122 9.46 -13.20 -5.57
C ASN A 122 10.14 -13.33 -4.21
N TRP A 123 9.40 -13.57 -3.12
CA TRP A 123 9.94 -13.57 -1.75
C TRP A 123 11.18 -14.45 -1.57
N LYS A 124 11.10 -15.70 -2.05
CA LYS A 124 12.20 -16.65 -1.88
C LYS A 124 13.45 -16.21 -2.65
N ALA A 125 13.29 -15.91 -3.94
CA ALA A 125 14.38 -15.55 -4.84
C ALA A 125 15.09 -14.25 -4.39
N LEU A 126 14.33 -13.22 -4.01
CA LEU A 126 14.88 -11.98 -3.48
C LEU A 126 15.60 -12.20 -2.15
N GLY A 127 15.03 -13.02 -1.27
CA GLY A 127 15.70 -13.40 -0.03
C GLY A 127 17.03 -14.10 -0.29
N ASP A 128 17.11 -14.97 -1.29
CA ASP A 128 18.34 -15.68 -1.66
C ASP A 128 19.39 -14.70 -2.22
N GLU A 129 18.95 -13.80 -3.10
CA GLU A 129 19.78 -12.76 -3.71
C GLU A 129 20.43 -11.82 -2.68
N VAL A 130 19.68 -11.38 -1.68
CA VAL A 130 20.17 -10.47 -0.63
C VAL A 130 20.81 -11.19 0.57
N GLY A 131 20.91 -12.53 0.53
CA GLY A 131 21.51 -13.32 1.61
C GLY A 131 20.70 -13.34 2.90
N LEU A 132 19.37 -13.26 2.80
CA LEU A 132 18.47 -13.22 3.95
C LEU A 132 18.47 -14.55 4.72
N SER A 133 18.81 -14.48 6.01
CA SER A 133 18.91 -15.67 6.87
C SER A 133 17.53 -16.33 7.07
N GLU A 134 17.52 -17.62 7.41
CA GLU A 134 16.30 -18.33 7.79
C GLU A 134 15.60 -17.72 9.01
N VAL A 135 16.36 -17.09 9.91
CA VAL A 135 15.82 -16.39 11.08
C VAL A 135 15.08 -15.13 10.64
N ASP A 136 15.68 -14.33 9.75
CA ASP A 136 15.06 -13.08 9.26
C ASP A 136 13.85 -13.38 8.37
N ARG A 137 13.91 -14.43 7.55
CA ARG A 137 12.75 -14.89 6.75
C ARG A 137 11.54 -15.17 7.64
N LYS A 138 11.75 -15.86 8.76
CA LYS A 138 10.70 -16.16 9.75
C LYS A 138 10.26 -14.92 10.52
N LEU A 139 11.15 -13.96 10.74
CA LEU A 139 10.82 -12.70 11.38
C LEU A 139 9.97 -11.80 10.48
N PHE A 140 10.22 -11.80 9.17
CA PHE A 140 9.49 -10.96 8.23
C PHE A 140 8.17 -11.58 7.78
N TRP A 141 8.19 -12.84 7.37
CA TRP A 141 7.01 -13.50 6.79
C TRP A 141 5.91 -13.77 7.83
N GLY A 142 4.69 -13.34 7.53
CA GLY A 142 3.53 -13.47 8.41
C GLY A 142 3.53 -12.52 9.61
N ARG A 143 4.57 -11.68 9.78
CA ARG A 143 4.68 -10.72 10.89
C ARG A 143 4.77 -9.28 10.38
N MET A 144 5.79 -8.96 9.58
CA MET A 144 5.94 -7.67 8.91
C MET A 144 5.24 -7.73 7.55
N PHE A 145 5.69 -8.68 6.71
CA PHE A 145 5.08 -8.98 5.42
C PHE A 145 3.91 -9.95 5.59
N PHE A 146 2.82 -9.72 4.86
CA PHE A 146 1.63 -10.60 4.87
C PHE A 146 1.09 -10.93 6.26
N ASN A 147 1.16 -9.97 7.18
CA ASN A 147 0.55 -10.15 8.49
C ASN A 147 -0.94 -10.50 8.35
N PRO A 148 -1.48 -11.47 9.11
CA PRO A 148 -2.88 -11.87 8.99
C PRO A 148 -3.89 -10.72 9.06
N PHE A 149 -3.60 -9.66 9.82
CA PHE A 149 -4.45 -8.48 9.96
C PHE A 149 -4.73 -7.76 8.63
N ILE A 150 -3.81 -7.81 7.65
CA ILE A 150 -4.04 -7.11 6.38
C ILE A 150 -5.24 -7.68 5.61
N PHE A 151 -5.65 -8.91 5.93
CA PHE A 151 -6.77 -9.59 5.30
C PHE A 151 -8.09 -9.45 6.08
N GLU A 152 -8.08 -8.78 7.23
CA GLU A 152 -9.28 -8.61 8.03
C GLU A 152 -10.35 -7.81 7.27
N GLY A 153 -11.57 -8.36 7.23
CA GLY A 153 -12.69 -7.77 6.50
C GLY A 153 -12.56 -7.79 4.97
N ALA A 154 -11.49 -8.38 4.41
CA ALA A 154 -11.29 -8.45 2.97
C ALA A 154 -12.34 -9.37 2.32
N PRO A 155 -12.83 -9.04 1.11
CA PRO A 155 -13.78 -9.88 0.39
C PRO A 155 -13.15 -11.22 -0.05
N GLU A 156 -13.99 -12.22 -0.33
CA GLU A 156 -13.55 -13.59 -0.63
C GLU A 156 -12.63 -13.67 -1.87
N GLU A 157 -12.77 -12.76 -2.83
CA GLU A 157 -11.89 -12.61 -3.99
C GLU A 157 -10.43 -12.39 -3.58
N ILE A 158 -10.18 -11.59 -2.54
CA ILE A 158 -8.84 -11.33 -2.00
C ILE A 158 -8.41 -12.48 -1.09
N LEU A 159 -9.31 -13.01 -0.25
CA LEU A 159 -9.00 -14.10 0.67
C LEU A 159 -8.61 -15.40 -0.04
N ARG A 160 -9.19 -15.68 -1.21
CA ARG A 160 -8.85 -16.86 -2.02
C ARG A 160 -7.39 -16.89 -2.46
N LEU A 161 -6.80 -15.74 -2.75
CA LEU A 161 -5.38 -15.63 -3.12
C LEU A 161 -4.50 -16.10 -1.96
N ARG A 162 -4.75 -15.58 -0.75
CA ARG A 162 -4.04 -16.03 0.45
C ARG A 162 -4.14 -17.55 0.68
N LYS A 163 -5.32 -18.13 0.47
CA LYS A 163 -5.54 -19.58 0.62
C LYS A 163 -4.73 -20.40 -0.38
N SER A 164 -4.47 -19.88 -1.59
CA SER A 164 -3.65 -20.58 -2.59
C SER A 164 -2.16 -20.66 -2.28
N TRP A 165 -1.69 -19.89 -1.29
CA TRP A 165 -0.29 -19.87 -0.86
C TRP A 165 0.01 -20.76 0.34
N LEU A 166 -1.04 -21.27 1.01
CA LEU A 166 -0.99 -22.14 2.19
C LEU A 166 -1.14 -23.60 1.77
#